data_AF-A0A192D6F4-F1
#
_entry.id   AF-A0A192D6F4-F1
#
_cell.length_a   1.000
_cell.length_b   1.000
_cell.length_c   1.000
_cell.angle_alpha   90.00
_cell.angle_beta   90.00
_cell.angle_gamma   90.00
#
_symmetry.space_group_name_H-M   'P 1'
#
loop_
_entity.id
_entity.type
_entity.pdbx_description
1 polymer ?
#
loop_
_entity_poly.entity_id
_entity_poly.type
_entity_poly.pdbx_seq_one_letter_code
_entity_poly.pdbx_strand_id
1 'polypeptide(L)'
;MRQAVLGVLGGLMLAGVGMFWWQGRAATESAAPPPVAAPPAIDPMALPSADPGQQTGPAPPEVSALSKEEQRFFRYDRNRDRLITRNEMLSTRTDAFRKLDEDGNNLLTFEEWAVATVDRFSAADKDADGRLTTREFAATAPKPAARKPACKC
;
A
#
# COMPACT_ATOMS: atom_id res chain seq x y z
N MET A 1 -25.33 -50.72 75.26
CA MET A 1 -23.95 -50.88 74.75
C MET A 1 -23.88 -51.15 73.24
N ARG A 2 -24.62 -52.11 72.67
CA ARG A 2 -24.56 -52.46 71.23
C ARG A 2 -24.79 -51.29 70.25
N GLN A 3 -25.71 -50.37 70.57
CA GLN A 3 -26.02 -49.22 69.71
C GLN A 3 -24.92 -48.14 69.72
N ALA A 4 -24.23 -47.93 70.85
CA ALA A 4 -23.13 -46.96 70.95
C ALA A 4 -21.91 -47.43 70.15
N VAL A 5 -21.61 -48.73 70.19
CA VAL A 5 -20.51 -49.33 69.41
C VAL A 5 -20.77 -49.21 67.90
N LEU A 6 -22.02 -49.44 67.46
CA LEU A 6 -22.44 -49.25 66.07
C LEU A 6 -22.32 -47.79 65.61
N GLY A 7 -22.66 -46.83 66.49
CA GLY A 7 -22.52 -45.40 66.20
C GLY A 7 -21.07 -44.97 66.02
N VAL A 8 -20.16 -45.44 66.88
CA VAL A 8 -18.71 -45.13 66.79
C VAL A 8 -18.10 -45.73 65.52
N LEU A 9 -18.45 -46.98 65.19
CA LEU A 9 -18.00 -47.63 63.95
C LEU A 9 -18.53 -46.90 62.70
N GLY A 10 -19.79 -46.50 62.70
CA GLY A 10 -20.39 -45.71 61.61
C GLY A 10 -19.72 -44.34 61.46
N GLY A 11 -19.45 -43.66 62.58
CA GLY A 11 -18.74 -42.37 62.58
C GLY A 11 -17.32 -42.47 62.04
N LEU A 12 -16.57 -43.51 62.45
CA LEU A 12 -15.22 -43.77 61.92
C LEU A 12 -15.23 -44.11 60.43
N MET A 13 -16.22 -44.87 59.95
CA MET A 13 -16.38 -45.13 58.52
C MET A 13 -16.64 -43.85 57.73
N LEU A 14 -17.56 -43.00 58.20
CA LEU A 14 -17.87 -41.73 57.52
C LEU A 14 -16.66 -40.77 57.53
N ALA A 15 -15.91 -40.69 58.63
CA ALA A 15 -14.68 -39.92 58.71
C ALA A 15 -13.61 -40.45 57.75
N GLY A 16 -13.46 -41.77 57.65
CA GLY A 16 -12.53 -42.42 56.72
C GLY A 16 -12.88 -42.13 55.26
N VAL A 17 -14.16 -42.22 54.88
CA VAL A 17 -14.64 -41.88 53.54
C VAL A 17 -14.41 -40.40 53.22
N GLY A 18 -14.71 -39.51 54.18
CA GLY A 18 -14.46 -38.07 54.02
C GLY A 18 -12.97 -37.75 53.82
N MET A 19 -12.09 -38.39 54.60
CA MET A 19 -10.64 -38.19 54.50
C MET A 19 -10.09 -38.76 53.19
N PHE A 20 -10.58 -39.92 52.74
CA PHE A 20 -10.23 -40.48 51.44
C PHE A 20 -10.67 -39.59 50.28
N TRP A 21 -11.88 -39.01 50.37
CA TRP A 21 -12.39 -38.09 49.35
C TRP A 21 -11.60 -36.78 49.28
N TRP A 22 -11.18 -36.24 50.44
CA TRP A 22 -10.31 -35.07 50.49
C TRP A 22 -8.91 -35.39 49.91
N GLN A 23 -8.24 -36.43 50.39
CA GLN A 23 -6.89 -36.79 49.95
C GLN A 23 -6.84 -37.19 48.46
N GLY A 24 -7.90 -37.82 47.95
CA GLY A 24 -8.01 -38.20 46.53
C GLY A 24 -8.03 -37.02 45.57
N ARG A 25 -8.64 -35.87 45.95
CA ARG A 25 -8.64 -34.65 45.11
C ARG A 25 -7.33 -33.89 45.11
N ALA A 26 -6.57 -33.92 46.21
CA ALA A 26 -5.27 -33.23 46.27
C ALA A 26 -4.22 -33.93 45.40
N ALA A 27 -4.26 -35.27 45.32
CA ALA A 27 -3.32 -36.04 44.52
C ALA A 27 -3.47 -35.84 43.00
N THR A 28 -4.68 -35.54 42.52
CA THR A 28 -4.91 -35.32 41.08
C THR A 28 -4.25 -34.06 40.53
N GLU A 29 -4.02 -33.05 41.37
CA GLU A 29 -3.34 -31.82 40.94
C GLU A 29 -1.81 -31.94 40.98
N SER A 30 -1.25 -32.67 41.96
CA SER A 30 0.21 -32.88 42.03
C SER A 30 0.77 -33.83 40.97
N ALA A 31 -0.05 -34.73 40.42
CA ALA A 31 0.36 -35.63 39.33
C ALA A 31 0.03 -35.06 37.94
N ALA A 32 -0.45 -33.82 37.84
CA ALA A 32 -0.65 -33.18 36.56
C ALA A 32 0.73 -32.98 35.89
N PRO A 33 0.94 -33.53 34.68
CA PRO A 33 2.16 -33.23 33.94
C PRO A 33 2.26 -31.71 33.75
N PRO A 34 3.49 -31.14 33.75
CA PRO A 34 3.66 -29.71 33.52
C PRO A 34 2.95 -29.33 32.22
N PRO A 35 2.31 -28.14 32.16
CA PRO A 35 1.64 -27.69 30.95
C PRO A 35 2.63 -27.79 29.79
N VAL A 36 2.28 -28.57 28.77
CA VAL A 36 3.09 -28.70 27.57
C VAL A 36 3.28 -27.28 27.02
N ALA A 37 4.53 -26.90 26.75
CA ALA A 37 4.83 -25.58 26.20
C ALA A 37 3.90 -25.30 25.01
N ALA A 38 3.19 -24.18 25.05
CA ALA A 38 2.36 -23.76 23.93
C ALA A 38 3.23 -23.74 22.66
N PRO A 39 2.72 -24.26 21.52
CA PRO A 39 3.47 -24.19 20.27
C PRO A 39 3.82 -22.73 19.99
N PRO A 40 5.00 -22.46 19.39
CA PRO A 40 5.40 -21.10 19.07
C PRO A 40 4.30 -20.44 18.23
N ALA A 41 3.93 -19.21 18.61
CA ALA A 41 2.96 -18.43 17.84
C ALA A 41 3.51 -18.28 16.42
N ILE A 42 2.83 -18.89 15.44
CA ILE A 42 3.16 -18.72 14.03
C ILE A 42 2.77 -17.28 13.68
N ASP A 43 3.76 -16.44 13.39
CA ASP A 43 3.51 -15.10 12.89
C ASP A 43 2.87 -15.22 11.49
N PRO A 44 1.60 -14.79 11.32
CA PRO A 44 0.90 -14.88 10.02
C PRO A 44 1.54 -13.99 8.95
N MET A 45 2.42 -13.05 9.33
CA MET A 45 3.19 -12.22 8.41
C MET A 45 4.61 -12.73 8.13
N ALA A 46 5.08 -13.75 8.84
CA ALA A 46 6.38 -14.35 8.56
C ALA A 46 6.30 -15.18 7.27
N LEU A 47 6.94 -14.69 6.21
CA LEU A 47 7.06 -15.43 4.96
C LEU A 47 8.01 -16.63 5.15
N PRO A 48 7.64 -17.85 4.71
CA PRO A 48 8.54 -18.98 4.73
C PRO A 48 9.71 -18.72 3.76
N SER A 49 10.93 -18.63 4.29
CA SER A 49 12.13 -18.55 3.47
C SER A 49 12.61 -19.96 3.14
N ALA A 50 12.57 -20.34 1.85
CA ALA A 50 13.29 -21.49 1.34
C ALA A 50 14.56 -21.00 0.65
N ASP A 51 15.72 -21.53 1.04
CA ASP A 51 16.97 -21.33 0.29
C ASP A 51 16.95 -22.27 -0.93
N PRO A 52 16.82 -21.76 -2.17
CA PRO A 52 16.77 -22.61 -3.36
C PRO A 52 18.11 -23.31 -3.66
N GLY A 53 19.20 -22.96 -2.96
CA GLY A 53 20.52 -23.52 -3.22
C GLY A 53 20.96 -23.28 -4.66
N GLN A 54 21.20 -24.35 -5.42
CA GLN A 54 21.59 -24.30 -6.84
C GLN A 54 20.42 -24.58 -7.81
N GLN A 55 19.17 -24.56 -7.34
CA GLN A 55 18.01 -24.81 -8.19
C GLN A 55 17.72 -23.58 -9.07
N THR A 56 18.04 -23.69 -10.35
CA THR A 56 17.65 -22.70 -11.37
C THR A 56 16.36 -23.16 -12.02
N GLY A 57 15.29 -22.37 -11.86
CA GLY A 57 14.02 -22.60 -12.56
C GLY A 57 14.17 -22.44 -14.08
N PRO A 58 13.17 -22.90 -14.88
CA PRO A 58 13.16 -22.63 -16.30
C PRO A 58 13.25 -21.11 -16.57
N ALA A 59 13.90 -20.74 -17.68
CA ALA A 59 13.97 -19.34 -18.08
C ALA A 59 12.55 -18.74 -18.10
N PRO A 60 12.34 -17.55 -17.52
CA PRO A 60 11.05 -16.87 -17.59
C PRO A 60 10.60 -16.76 -19.05
N PRO A 61 9.29 -16.86 -19.33
CA PRO A 61 8.79 -16.65 -20.68
C PRO A 61 9.22 -15.26 -21.16
N GLU A 62 9.69 -15.18 -22.41
CA GLU A 62 10.03 -13.89 -23.02
C GLU A 62 8.76 -13.04 -23.12
N VAL A 63 8.75 -11.91 -22.43
CA VAL A 63 7.65 -10.95 -22.53
C VAL A 63 7.73 -10.34 -23.92
N SER A 64 6.71 -10.58 -24.76
CA SER A 64 6.66 -9.92 -26.06
C SER A 64 6.61 -8.40 -25.84
N ALA A 65 7.57 -7.69 -26.39
CA ALA A 65 7.60 -6.23 -26.30
C ALA A 65 6.35 -5.68 -27.01
N LEU A 66 5.51 -4.96 -26.27
CA LEU A 66 4.35 -4.28 -26.84
C LEU A 66 4.81 -3.33 -27.95
N SER A 67 4.08 -3.33 -29.06
CA SER A 67 4.27 -2.35 -30.14
C SER A 67 4.07 -0.91 -29.61
N LYS A 68 4.60 0.08 -30.33
CA LYS A 68 4.44 1.49 -29.95
C LYS A 68 2.97 1.89 -29.95
N GLU A 69 2.18 1.31 -30.85
CA GLU A 69 0.75 1.51 -31.01
C GLU A 69 -0.01 0.95 -29.81
N GLU A 70 0.30 -0.28 -29.38
CA GLU A 70 -0.26 -0.89 -28.17
C GLU A 70 0.09 -0.08 -26.92
N GLN A 71 1.34 0.39 -26.79
CA GLN A 71 1.73 1.25 -25.68
C GLN A 71 0.95 2.58 -25.67
N ARG A 72 0.66 3.16 -26.84
CA ARG A 72 -0.20 4.35 -26.94
C ARG A 72 -1.65 4.03 -26.62
N PHE A 73 -2.13 2.86 -27.02
CA PHE A 73 -3.49 2.39 -26.74
C PHE A 73 -3.71 2.24 -25.23
N PHE A 74 -2.84 1.49 -24.56
CA PHE A 74 -2.90 1.25 -23.11
C PHE A 74 -2.67 2.51 -22.26
N ARG A 75 -2.20 3.61 -22.87
CA ARG A 75 -2.16 4.92 -22.20
C ARG A 75 -3.54 5.52 -21.99
N TYR A 76 -4.48 5.22 -22.89
CA TYR A 76 -5.83 5.76 -22.86
C TYR A 76 -6.85 4.78 -22.28
N ASP A 77 -6.70 3.47 -22.53
CA ASP A 77 -7.53 2.41 -21.95
C ASP A 77 -7.26 2.27 -20.44
N ARG A 78 -8.03 3.00 -19.63
CA ARG A 78 -7.80 3.10 -18.17
C ARG A 78 -8.43 1.91 -17.44
N ASN A 79 -9.56 1.41 -17.94
CA ASN A 79 -10.28 0.29 -17.34
C ASN A 79 -9.78 -1.08 -17.85
N ARG A 80 -8.86 -1.11 -18.81
CA ARG A 80 -8.24 -2.31 -19.39
C ARG A 80 -9.24 -3.24 -20.07
N ASP A 81 -10.28 -2.67 -20.66
CA ASP A 81 -11.31 -3.43 -21.38
C ASP A 81 -10.97 -3.64 -22.87
N ARG A 82 -9.80 -3.17 -23.31
CA ARG A 82 -9.32 -3.19 -24.71
C ARG A 82 -10.18 -2.37 -25.66
N LEU A 83 -10.91 -1.39 -25.15
CA LEU A 83 -11.60 -0.37 -25.91
C LEU A 83 -11.11 1.01 -25.44
N ILE A 84 -11.28 2.02 -26.29
CA ILE A 84 -11.06 3.41 -25.88
C ILE A 84 -12.36 4.15 -26.11
N THR A 85 -13.01 4.51 -25.02
CA THR A 85 -14.20 5.35 -25.05
C THR A 85 -13.85 6.80 -25.39
N ARG A 86 -14.85 7.60 -25.79
CA ARG A 86 -14.66 9.04 -26.02
C ARG A 86 -14.07 9.75 -24.79
N ASN A 87 -14.55 9.39 -23.60
CA ASN A 87 -14.11 10.01 -22.35
C ASN A 87 -12.64 9.68 -22.07
N GLU A 88 -12.21 8.45 -22.31
CA GLU A 88 -10.81 8.05 -22.19
C GLU A 88 -9.91 8.76 -23.21
N MET A 89 -10.36 8.86 -24.47
CA MET A 89 -9.64 9.61 -25.51
C MET A 89 -9.47 11.09 -25.15
N LEU A 90 -10.45 11.69 -24.47
CA LEU A 90 -10.43 13.09 -24.03
C LEU A 90 -9.77 13.29 -22.67
N SER A 91 -9.32 12.23 -22.00
CA SER A 91 -8.77 12.32 -20.65
C SER A 91 -7.57 13.27 -20.55
N THR A 92 -6.66 13.26 -21.54
CA THR A 92 -5.51 14.18 -21.58
C THR A 92 -5.90 15.65 -21.68
N ARG A 93 -6.99 15.95 -22.39
CA ARG A 93 -7.53 17.32 -22.52
C ARG A 93 -8.22 17.74 -21.23
N THR A 94 -8.98 16.83 -20.63
CA THR A 94 -9.68 17.09 -19.38
C THR A 94 -8.68 17.30 -18.23
N ASP A 95 -7.60 16.50 -18.20
CA ASP A 95 -6.53 16.64 -17.21
C ASP A 95 -5.73 17.94 -17.43
N ALA A 96 -5.56 18.41 -18.66
CA ALA A 96 -4.95 19.71 -18.94
C ALA A 96 -5.87 20.86 -18.51
N PHE A 97 -7.17 20.76 -18.80
CA PHE A 97 -8.16 21.75 -18.39
C PHE A 97 -8.19 21.92 -16.87
N ARG A 98 -8.27 20.82 -16.11
CA ARG A 98 -8.24 20.84 -14.64
C ARG A 98 -6.96 21.38 -14.03
N LYS A 99 -5.85 21.40 -14.78
CA LYS A 99 -4.60 22.02 -14.32
C LYS A 99 -4.59 23.53 -14.49
N LEU A 100 -5.40 24.05 -15.42
CA LEU A 100 -5.53 25.48 -15.67
C LEU A 100 -6.65 26.10 -14.82
N ASP A 101 -7.72 25.35 -14.56
CA ASP A 101 -8.84 25.75 -13.70
C ASP A 101 -8.44 25.67 -12.22
N GLU A 102 -7.93 26.78 -11.67
CA GLU A 102 -7.44 26.83 -10.29
C GLU A 102 -8.58 26.95 -9.27
N ASP A 103 -9.68 27.61 -9.66
CA ASP A 103 -10.83 27.83 -8.77
C ASP A 103 -11.86 26.68 -8.79
N GLY A 104 -11.76 25.77 -9.77
CA GLY A 104 -12.58 24.57 -9.89
C GLY A 104 -14.01 24.85 -10.38
N ASN A 105 -14.24 25.98 -11.04
CA ASN A 105 -15.58 26.39 -11.49
C ASN A 105 -15.95 25.78 -12.88
N ASN A 106 -15.07 24.98 -13.49
CA ASN A 106 -15.20 24.42 -14.84
C ASN A 106 -15.24 25.45 -15.98
N LEU A 107 -14.68 26.63 -15.77
CA LEU A 107 -14.42 27.66 -16.76
C LEU A 107 -12.95 28.05 -16.65
N LEU A 108 -12.38 28.57 -17.74
CA LEU A 108 -11.05 29.17 -17.69
C LEU A 108 -11.21 30.66 -17.89
N THR A 109 -10.74 31.43 -16.91
CA THR A 109 -10.47 32.85 -17.08
C THR A 109 -9.34 33.05 -18.10
N PHE A 110 -9.19 34.28 -18.60
CA PHE A 110 -8.17 34.55 -19.62
C PHE A 110 -6.76 34.31 -19.09
N GLU A 111 -6.52 34.69 -17.83
CA GLU A 111 -5.29 34.53 -17.09
C GLU A 111 -4.94 33.04 -16.90
N GLU A 112 -5.91 32.22 -16.48
CA GLU A 112 -5.75 30.77 -16.35
C GLU A 112 -5.47 30.09 -17.69
N TRP A 113 -6.19 30.47 -18.74
CA TRP A 113 -5.96 29.92 -20.07
C TRP A 113 -4.58 30.32 -20.63
N ALA A 114 -4.14 31.55 -20.36
CA ALA A 114 -2.88 32.11 -20.82
C ALA A 114 -1.72 31.90 -19.83
N VAL A 115 -1.80 30.92 -18.91
CA VAL A 115 -0.82 30.72 -17.83
C VAL A 115 0.64 30.76 -18.30
N ALA A 116 0.97 30.13 -19.44
CA ALA A 116 2.34 30.12 -19.96
C ALA A 116 2.85 31.52 -20.36
N THR A 117 1.95 32.39 -20.83
CA THR A 117 2.27 33.77 -21.17
C THR A 117 2.36 34.62 -19.91
N VAL A 118 1.43 34.44 -18.97
CA VAL A 118 1.41 35.14 -17.67
C VAL A 118 2.67 34.82 -16.86
N ASP A 119 3.06 33.56 -16.79
CA ASP A 119 4.28 33.11 -16.11
C ASP A 119 5.52 33.72 -16.75
N ARG A 120 5.57 33.75 -18.09
CA ARG A 120 6.71 34.33 -18.83
C ARG A 120 6.79 35.83 -18.61
N PHE A 121 5.65 36.51 -18.57
CA PHE A 121 5.57 37.94 -18.27
C PHE A 121 6.07 38.20 -16.84
N SER A 122 5.49 37.51 -15.86
CA SER A 122 5.83 37.65 -14.44
C SER A 122 7.28 37.29 -14.14
N ALA A 123 7.87 36.34 -14.88
CA ALA A 123 9.28 36.01 -14.75
C ALA A 123 10.21 37.10 -15.30
N ALA A 124 9.74 37.88 -16.28
CA ALA A 124 10.50 38.95 -16.93
C ALA A 124 10.36 40.30 -16.23
N ASP A 125 9.18 40.61 -15.71
CA ASP A 125 8.88 41.82 -14.92
C ASP A 125 9.57 41.72 -13.54
N LYS A 126 10.71 42.39 -13.38
CA LYS A 126 11.53 42.25 -12.16
C LYS A 126 11.11 43.19 -11.06
N ASP A 127 10.50 44.31 -11.39
CA ASP A 127 10.03 45.31 -10.43
C ASP A 127 8.52 45.20 -10.14
N ALA A 128 7.81 44.29 -10.81
CA ALA A 128 6.40 43.99 -10.64
C ALA A 128 5.49 45.21 -10.90
N ASP A 129 5.88 46.06 -11.86
CA ASP A 129 5.12 47.26 -12.24
C ASP A 129 4.01 46.97 -13.27
N GLY A 130 3.91 45.72 -13.74
CA GLY A 130 2.93 45.29 -14.73
C GLY A 130 3.28 45.72 -16.15
N ARG A 131 4.53 46.09 -16.41
CA ARG A 131 5.07 46.46 -17.72
C ARG A 131 6.41 45.76 -17.94
N LEU A 132 6.80 45.65 -19.20
CA LEU A 132 8.14 45.15 -19.53
C LEU A 132 8.91 46.25 -20.23
N THR A 133 10.04 46.63 -19.64
CA THR A 133 11.04 47.42 -20.36
C THR A 133 11.67 46.59 -21.48
N THR A 134 12.32 47.25 -22.44
CA THR A 134 13.05 46.55 -23.52
C THR A 134 14.11 45.58 -22.98
N ARG A 135 14.72 45.91 -21.84
CA ARG A 135 15.71 45.07 -21.16
C ARG A 135 15.06 43.82 -20.56
N GLU A 136 13.89 43.96 -19.93
CA GLU A 136 13.17 42.84 -19.33
C GLU A 136 12.53 41.95 -20.39
N PHE A 137 11.97 42.54 -21.44
CA PHE A 137 11.40 41.79 -22.54
C PHE A 137 12.42 40.87 -23.21
N ALA A 138 13.69 41.26 -23.28
CA ALA A 138 14.77 40.41 -23.81
C ALA A 138 14.93 39.09 -23.02
N ALA A 139 14.56 39.05 -21.74
CA ALA A 139 14.59 37.84 -20.93
C ALA A 139 13.51 36.81 -21.31
N THR A 140 12.48 37.22 -22.04
CA THR A 140 11.39 36.34 -22.51
C THR A 140 11.76 35.51 -23.75
N ALA A 141 12.95 35.72 -24.31
CA ALA A 141 13.40 35.07 -25.53
C ALA A 141 13.41 33.52 -25.39
N PRO A 142 12.97 32.78 -26.44
CA PRO A 142 13.01 31.33 -26.39
C PRO A 142 14.46 30.85 -26.26
N LYS A 143 14.70 29.91 -25.34
CA LYS A 143 16.03 29.31 -25.18
C LYS A 143 16.45 28.67 -26.51
N PRO A 144 17.66 28.96 -27.03
CA PRO A 144 18.12 28.34 -28.26
C PRO A 144 18.13 26.82 -28.09
N ALA A 145 17.60 26.11 -29.09
CA ALA A 145 17.55 24.66 -29.07
C ALA A 145 18.97 24.12 -28.89
N ALA A 146 19.16 23.25 -27.89
CA ALA A 146 20.43 22.58 -27.68
C ALA A 146 20.79 21.80 -28.96
N ARG A 147 21.96 22.12 -29.55
CA ARG A 147 22.46 21.39 -30.71
C ARG A 147 22.68 19.94 -30.26
N LYS A 148 21.95 19.01 -30.88
CA LYS A 148 22.19 17.58 -30.65
C LYS A 148 23.62 17.28 -31.09
N PRO A 149 24.42 16.55 -30.30
CA PRO A 149 25.72 16.09 -30.77
C PRO A 149 25.49 15.27 -32.03
N ALA A 150 26.23 15.57 -33.09
CA ALA A 150 26.20 14.75 -34.30
C ALA A 150 26.60 13.32 -33.92
N CYS A 151 25.77 12.33 -34.27
CA CYS A 151 26.14 10.93 -34.14
C CYS A 151 27.48 10.72 -34.86
N LYS A 152 28.51 10.32 -34.13
CA LYS A 152 29.75 9.80 -34.71
C LYS A 152 29.44 8.36 -35.12
N CYS A 153 29.27 8.14 -36.42
CA CYS A 153 29.32 6.79 -37.01
C CYS A 153 30.76 6.30 -37.02
#